data_AF-R7HCN9-F1
#
_entry.id   AF-R7HCN9-F1
#
_cell.length_a   1.000
_cell.length_b   1.000
_cell.length_c   1.000
_cell.angle_alpha   90.00
_cell.angle_beta   90.00
_cell.angle_gamma   90.00
#
_symmetry.space_group_name_H-M   'P 1'
#
loop_
_entity.id
_entity.type
_entity.pdbx_description
1 polymer ?
#
loop_
_entity_poly.entity_id
_entity_poly.type
_entity_poly.pdbx_seq_one_letter_code
_entity_poly.pdbx_strand_id
1 'polypeptide(L)'
;MQNSYCYFKNEKCKYFPCHKVEKETDFNCLFCYCPLNQYEDCPGNPHFIVRESGKKIKDCTYCTFPHQPENYEKVVRFLSEKMK
;
A
#
# COMPACT_ATOMS: atom_id res chain seq x y z
N MET A 1 10.98 -17.53 -5.72
CA MET A 1 9.50 -17.49 -5.75
C MET A 1 9.05 -17.33 -7.19
N GLN A 2 7.90 -17.91 -7.55
CA GLN A 2 7.35 -17.86 -8.90
C GLN A 2 6.63 -16.52 -9.13
N ASN A 3 6.77 -15.93 -10.31
CA ASN A 3 6.01 -14.74 -10.69
C ASN A 3 4.50 -15.05 -10.65
N SER A 4 3.70 -14.14 -10.09
CA SER A 4 2.24 -14.28 -9.99
C SER A 4 1.54 -12.98 -10.33
N TYR A 5 0.26 -13.04 -10.71
CA TYR A 5 -0.58 -11.87 -10.94
C TYR A 5 -0.82 -11.05 -9.65
N CYS A 6 -0.76 -11.69 -8.48
CA CYS A 6 -1.02 -11.08 -7.18
C CYS A 6 0.23 -10.80 -6.35
N TYR A 7 1.42 -11.22 -6.81
CA TYR A 7 2.65 -11.11 -6.04
C TYR A 7 3.87 -10.83 -6.92
N PHE A 8 4.63 -9.83 -6.50
CA PHE A 8 5.92 -9.49 -7.07
C PHE A 8 6.85 -8.98 -5.96
N LYS A 9 8.11 -9.41 -5.95
CA LYS A 9 9.11 -8.94 -4.99
C LYS A 9 10.41 -8.56 -5.69
N ASN A 10 10.85 -7.32 -5.51
CA ASN A 10 12.08 -6.81 -6.11
C ASN A 10 13.16 -6.56 -5.04
N GLU A 11 13.78 -7.64 -4.55
CA GLU A 11 14.80 -7.59 -3.49
C GLU A 11 16.06 -6.80 -3.91
N LYS A 12 16.30 -6.64 -5.23
CA LYS A 12 17.42 -5.84 -5.76
C LYS A 12 17.11 -4.33 -5.83
N CYS A 13 15.89 -3.91 -5.53
CA CYS A 13 15.53 -2.49 -5.51
C CYS A 13 16.23 -1.78 -4.35
N LYS A 14 16.85 -0.62 -4.60
CA LYS A 14 17.50 0.20 -3.57
C LYS A 14 16.55 0.74 -2.49
N TYR A 15 15.25 0.67 -2.73
CA TYR A 15 14.20 1.08 -1.79
C TYR A 15 13.54 -0.11 -1.09
N PHE A 16 14.02 -1.34 -1.28
CA PHE A 16 13.43 -2.51 -0.64
C PHE A 16 13.97 -2.70 0.80
N PRO A 17 13.10 -3.01 1.79
CA PRO A 17 11.65 -2.83 1.75
C PRO A 17 11.29 -1.34 1.84
N CYS A 18 10.28 -0.89 1.09
CA CYS A 18 9.94 0.55 1.08
C CYS A 18 9.14 0.99 2.30
N HIS A 19 8.52 0.04 3.00
CA HIS A 19 7.89 0.23 4.30
C HIS A 19 8.50 -0.74 5.29
N LYS A 20 8.66 -0.30 6.54
CA LYS A 20 9.18 -1.15 7.60
C LYS A 20 8.18 -2.27 7.92
N VAL A 21 8.62 -3.52 7.81
CA VAL A 21 7.84 -4.73 8.13
C VAL A 21 8.63 -5.65 9.05
N GLU A 22 7.93 -6.50 9.80
CA GLU A 22 8.58 -7.51 10.66
C GLU A 22 9.16 -8.68 9.85
N LYS A 23 8.49 -9.06 8.75
CA LYS A 23 8.87 -10.18 7.89
C LYS A 23 8.91 -9.73 6.43
N GLU A 24 10.12 -9.64 5.88
CA GLU A 24 10.31 -9.27 4.48
C GLU A 24 9.88 -10.36 3.50
N THR A 25 9.76 -11.62 3.94
CA THR A 25 9.29 -12.75 3.10
C THR A 25 7.94 -12.47 2.49
N ASP A 26 7.08 -11.80 3.24
CA ASP A 26 5.70 -11.54 2.87
C ASP A 26 5.56 -10.18 2.18
N PHE A 27 6.66 -9.43 1.97
CA PHE A 27 6.60 -8.11 1.36
C PHE A 27 6.30 -8.19 -0.14
N ASN A 28 5.21 -7.56 -0.56
CA ASN A 28 4.79 -7.47 -1.95
C ASN A 28 5.09 -6.08 -2.52
N CYS A 29 5.89 -6.03 -3.59
CA CYS A 29 6.26 -4.81 -4.31
C CYS A 29 5.22 -4.40 -5.37
N LEU A 30 4.20 -5.22 -5.64
CA LEU A 30 3.24 -4.99 -6.72
C LEU A 30 2.57 -3.60 -6.66
N PHE A 31 2.30 -3.11 -5.45
CA PHE A 31 1.70 -1.80 -5.20
C PHE A 31 2.65 -0.84 -4.47
N CYS A 32 3.95 -0.86 -4.82
CA CYS A 32 4.94 0.09 -4.28
C CYS A 32 4.51 1.56 -4.42
N TYR A 33 3.84 1.91 -5.52
CA TYR A 33 3.03 3.11 -5.55
C TYR A 33 1.60 2.76 -5.15
N CYS A 34 1.17 3.21 -3.98
CA CYS A 34 -0.14 2.86 -3.46
C CYS A 34 -1.24 3.46 -4.34
N PRO A 35 -2.04 2.64 -5.06
CA PRO A 35 -3.11 3.15 -5.90
C PRO A 35 -4.26 3.73 -5.08
N LEU A 36 -4.28 3.45 -3.77
CA LEU A 36 -5.30 3.89 -2.84
C LEU A 36 -5.00 5.25 -2.17
N ASN A 37 -3.85 5.86 -2.48
CA ASN A 37 -3.35 7.05 -1.78
C ASN A 37 -4.37 8.21 -1.80
N GLN A 38 -5.01 8.45 -2.94
CA GLN A 38 -5.95 9.56 -3.14
C GLN A 38 -7.29 9.41 -2.40
N TYR A 39 -7.64 8.22 -1.91
CA TYR A 39 -8.94 7.96 -1.31
C TYR A 39 -8.87 8.09 0.21
N GLU A 40 -9.72 8.94 0.79
CA GLU A 40 -9.81 9.10 2.25
C GLU A 40 -10.35 7.83 2.92
N ASP A 41 -11.27 7.12 2.26
CA ASP A 41 -11.91 5.89 2.74
C ASP A 41 -11.12 4.63 2.35
N CYS A 42 -9.81 4.74 2.13
CA CYS A 42 -9.02 3.56 1.79
C CYS A 42 -9.01 2.53 2.95
N PRO A 43 -9.04 1.21 2.67
CA PRO A 43 -9.03 0.15 3.67
C PRO A 43 -7.68 -0.03 4.39
N GLY A 44 -6.65 0.75 4.03
CA GLY A 44 -5.37 0.74 4.72
C GLY A 44 -5.41 1.45 6.07
N ASN A 45 -4.23 1.59 6.68
CA ASN A 45 -4.03 2.22 7.98
C ASN A 45 -3.13 3.47 7.89
N PRO A 46 -3.49 4.50 7.10
CA PRO A 46 -2.73 5.74 7.04
C PRO A 46 -2.88 6.52 8.36
N HIS A 47 -1.84 7.29 8.70
CA HIS A 47 -1.96 8.34 9.70
C HIS A 47 -2.45 9.63 9.02
N PHE A 48 -3.07 10.53 9.78
CA PHE A 48 -3.50 11.83 9.27
C PHE A 48 -2.85 12.95 10.08
N ILE A 49 -2.10 13.80 9.38
CA ILE A 49 -1.51 15.01 9.93
C ILE A 49 -2.48 16.15 9.68
N VAL A 50 -2.93 16.81 10.74
CA VAL A 50 -3.81 18.00 10.64
C VAL A 50 -2.95 19.25 10.80
N ARG A 51 -2.94 20.11 9.78
CA ARG A 51 -2.24 21.40 9.86
C ARG A 51 -3.08 22.41 10.65
N GLU A 52 -2.43 23.50 11.09
CA GLU A 52 -3.11 24.64 11.75
C GLU A 52 -4.26 25.21 10.91
N SER A 53 -4.14 25.17 9.57
CA SER A 53 -5.21 25.59 8.65
C SER A 53 -6.41 24.65 8.58
N GLY A 54 -6.40 23.53 9.32
CA GLY A 54 -7.42 22.47 9.27
C GLY A 54 -7.25 21.49 8.10
N LYS A 55 -6.30 21.72 7.18
CA LYS A 55 -6.03 20.80 6.07
C LYS A 55 -5.47 19.47 6.60
N LYS A 56 -6.11 18.37 6.20
CA LYS A 56 -5.64 17.00 6.48
C LYS A 56 -4.65 16.56 5.41
N ILE A 57 -3.54 15.97 5.84
CA ILE A 57 -2.56 15.32 5.00
C ILE A 57 -2.51 13.85 5.39
N LYS A 58 -2.73 13.00 4.41
CA LYS A 58 -2.62 11.56 4.56
C LYS A 58 -1.14 11.17 4.55
N ASP A 59 -0.68 10.54 5.62
CA ASP A 59 0.66 10.00 5.78
C ASP A 59 0.60 8.47 5.79
N CYS A 60 1.15 7.86 4.75
CA CYS A 60 1.17 6.39 4.59
C CYS A 60 2.49 5.75 5.03
N THR A 61 3.42 6.49 5.64
CA THR A 61 4.79 6.01 5.97
C THR A 61 4.81 4.71 6.79
N TYR A 62 3.76 4.45 7.56
CA TYR A 62 3.62 3.25 8.40
C TYR A 62 2.54 2.27 7.90
N CYS A 63 1.99 2.50 6.71
CA CYS A 63 0.95 1.66 6.13
C CYS A 63 1.58 0.54 5.30
N THR A 64 1.30 -0.71 5.67
CA THR A 64 1.80 -1.90 4.97
C THR A 64 0.69 -2.65 4.23
N PHE A 65 -0.55 -2.15 4.28
CA PHE A 65 -1.71 -2.77 3.65
C PHE A 65 -1.51 -3.18 2.18
N PRO A 66 -1.02 -2.30 1.26
CA PRO A 66 -0.82 -2.69 -0.14
C PRO A 66 0.39 -3.63 -0.35
N HIS A 67 1.22 -3.81 0.67
CA HIS A 67 2.41 -4.65 0.65
C HIS A 67 2.18 -6.07 1.17
N GLN A 68 0.96 -6.38 1.58
CA GLN A 68 0.54 -7.71 2.02
C GLN A 68 -0.08 -8.48 0.83
N PRO A 69 0.45 -9.66 0.45
CA PRO A 69 -0.03 -10.46 -0.67
C PRO A 69 -1.52 -10.78 -0.58
N GLU A 70 -2.00 -11.06 0.64
CA GLU A 70 -3.39 -11.37 0.95
C GLU A 70 -4.37 -10.20 0.70
N ASN A 71 -3.86 -8.98 0.53
CA ASN A 71 -4.69 -7.80 0.27
C ASN A 71 -4.85 -7.48 -1.21
N TYR A 72 -4.23 -8.23 -2.13
CA TYR A 72 -4.33 -7.97 -3.57
C TYR A 72 -5.79 -7.84 -4.04
N GLU A 73 -6.63 -8.82 -3.71
CA GLU A 73 -8.05 -8.82 -4.12
C GLU A 73 -8.82 -7.63 -3.52
N LYS A 74 -8.49 -7.24 -2.29
CA LYS A 74 -9.12 -6.09 -1.62
C LYS A 74 -8.77 -4.77 -2.33
N VAL A 75 -7.51 -4.61 -2.73
CA VAL A 75 -7.06 -3.42 -3.49
C VAL A 75 -7.78 -3.34 -4.84
N VAL A 76 -7.79 -4.44 -5.61
CA VAL A 76 -8.43 -4.48 -6.93
C VAL A 76 -9.93 -4.24 -6.83
N ARG A 77 -10.60 -4.87 -5.86
CA ARG A 77 -12.02 -4.67 -5.63
C ARG A 77 -12.34 -3.21 -5.27
N PHE A 78 -11.60 -2.62 -4.33
CA PHE A 78 -11.80 -1.22 -3.94
C PHE A 78 -11.66 -0.27 -5.13
N LEU A 79 -10.62 -0.44 -5.95
CA LEU A 79 -10.43 0.38 -7.15
C LEU A 79 -11.57 0.18 -8.16
N SER A 80 -11.99 -1.07 -8.37
CA SER A 80 -13.10 -1.40 -9.28
C SER A 80 -14.42 -0.78 -8.82
N GLU A 81 -14.65 -0.67 -7.51
CA GLU A 81 -15.82 0.01 -6.94
C GLU A 81 -15.74 1.53 -7.10
N LYS A 82 -14.54 2.13 -7.03
CA LYS A 82 -14.33 3.58 -7.23
C LYS A 82 -14.42 4.05 -8.69
N MET A 83 -14.27 3.13 -9.64
CA MET A 83 -14.33 3.42 -11.08
C MET A 83 -15.72 3.29 -11.69
N LYS A 84 -16.72 2.88 -10.90
CA LYS A 84 -18.14 2.86 -11.28
C LYS A 84 -18.77 4.22 -11.04
#